data_AF-A0A922S6K7-F1
#
_entry.id   AF-A0A922S6K7-F1
#
_cell.length_a   1.000
_cell.length_b   1.000
_cell.length_c   1.000
_cell.angle_alpha   90.00
_cell.angle_beta   90.00
_cell.angle_gamma   90.00
#
_symmetry.space_group_name_H-M   'P 1'
#
loop_
_entity.id
_entity.type
_entity.pdbx_description
1 polymer ?
#
loop_
_entity_poly.entity_id
_entity_poly.type
_entity_poly.pdbx_seq_one_letter_code
_entity_poly.pdbx_strand_id
1 'polypeptide(L)'
;MCPTCDITHGCRYWNLRELCFYLKMSYLFDHPGSVFYAIFMVIWGVTYLEYWKRKNAKLAHRWDVLDYEIEEERPRPQYSAHCTQYAKNPITDVLEPYFPPRARVARIIAGLICVMVMVMLVLVFIVAVIIYRFLIKIPLFQNKLLRSNAEIYATLSAAIVNLILIMCLGKVYETLAYKMTQWEMHRTQSEFDNQLIFKVFLFQFVNFYSSIFYVAFFKGQMVGYPGHYTSFFGLRNEACDNGGCLIELAQQLLVIMVGKQIISNCQEILLPKNDL
;
A
#
# COMPACT_ATOMS: atom_id res chain seq x y z
N MET A 1 8.44 14.76 -31.76
CA MET A 1 8.55 13.48 -31.02
C MET A 1 7.45 12.54 -31.47
N CYS A 2 7.73 11.22 -31.46
CA CYS A 2 6.76 10.21 -31.85
C CYS A 2 5.57 10.18 -30.87
N PRO A 3 4.35 9.88 -31.35
CA PRO A 3 3.18 9.81 -30.48
C PRO A 3 3.29 8.65 -29.47
N THR A 4 2.87 8.89 -28.23
CA THR A 4 2.87 7.92 -27.12
C THR A 4 1.70 6.92 -27.19
N CYS A 5 0.78 7.14 -28.13
CA CYS A 5 -0.37 6.30 -28.45
C CYS A 5 -0.40 6.01 -29.95
N ASP A 6 -1.18 5.00 -30.34
CA ASP A 6 -1.32 4.65 -31.75
C ASP A 6 -2.01 5.79 -32.54
N ILE A 7 -1.58 5.96 -33.79
CA ILE A 7 -2.02 7.06 -34.67
C ILE A 7 -3.52 6.91 -35.00
N THR A 8 -3.99 5.66 -35.03
CA THR A 8 -5.40 5.27 -35.20
C THR A 8 -6.33 5.89 -34.14
N HIS A 9 -5.82 6.16 -32.93
CA HIS A 9 -6.57 6.78 -31.84
C HIS A 9 -6.49 8.31 -31.83
N GLY A 10 -5.95 8.94 -32.88
CA GLY A 10 -5.91 10.40 -33.04
C GLY A 10 -4.66 11.09 -32.47
N CYS A 11 -3.66 10.32 -32.04
CA CYS A 11 -2.42 10.87 -31.50
C CYS A 11 -1.50 11.37 -32.62
N ARG A 12 -1.15 12.67 -32.57
CA ARG A 12 -0.27 13.31 -33.54
C ARG A 12 1.14 13.48 -32.97
N TYR A 13 2.09 13.68 -33.87
CA TYR A 13 3.41 14.18 -33.51
C TYR A 13 3.31 15.48 -32.71
N TRP A 14 4.18 15.61 -31.72
CA TRP A 14 4.19 16.72 -30.77
C TRP A 14 5.60 17.29 -30.61
N ASN A 15 5.70 18.53 -30.13
CA ASN A 15 6.96 19.26 -30.01
C ASN A 15 7.52 19.17 -28.59
N LEU A 16 8.82 18.88 -28.44
CA LEU A 16 9.47 18.73 -27.13
C LEU A 16 9.37 19.98 -26.24
N ARG A 17 9.25 21.17 -26.85
CA ARG A 17 9.11 22.44 -26.12
C ARG A 17 7.90 22.46 -25.18
N GLU A 18 6.84 21.74 -25.51
CA GLU A 18 5.61 21.64 -24.67
C GLU A 18 5.91 21.02 -23.29
N LEU A 19 6.98 20.23 -23.17
CA LEU A 19 7.41 19.57 -21.93
C LEU A 19 8.55 20.29 -21.20
N CYS A 20 8.92 21.50 -21.62
CA CYS A 20 10.02 22.26 -21.00
C CYS A 20 9.81 22.51 -19.50
N PHE A 21 8.57 22.78 -19.08
CA PHE A 21 8.25 22.97 -17.66
C PHE A 21 8.47 21.67 -16.87
N TYR A 22 7.98 20.55 -17.41
CA TYR A 22 8.11 19.23 -16.81
C TYR A 22 9.59 18.82 -16.70
N LEU A 23 10.38 19.01 -17.76
CA LEU A 23 11.82 18.73 -17.73
C LEU A 23 12.57 19.55 -16.66
N LYS A 24 12.22 20.83 -16.49
CA LYS A 24 12.81 21.69 -15.46
C LYS A 24 12.48 21.20 -14.04
N MET A 25 11.24 20.75 -13.82
CA MET A 25 10.86 20.13 -12.55
C MET A 25 11.59 18.80 -12.34
N SER A 26 11.81 18.01 -13.39
CA SER A 26 12.45 16.69 -13.30
C SER A 26 13.90 16.86 -12.84
N TYR A 27 14.59 17.86 -13.41
CA TYR A 27 15.94 18.23 -13.02
C TYR A 27 16.05 18.67 -11.54
N LEU A 28 15.02 19.31 -10.98
CA LEU A 28 15.02 19.68 -9.56
C LEU A 28 15.03 18.45 -8.65
N PHE A 29 14.27 17.41 -9.01
CA PHE A 29 14.21 16.17 -8.24
C PHE A 29 15.42 15.26 -8.48
N ASP A 30 15.95 15.24 -9.69
CA ASP A 30 17.14 14.47 -10.08
C ASP A 30 18.46 15.23 -9.85
N HIS A 31 18.45 16.18 -8.90
CA HIS A 31 19.66 16.91 -8.53
C HIS A 31 20.67 15.94 -7.87
N PRO A 32 21.99 16.02 -8.15
CA PRO A 32 23.00 15.12 -7.57
C PRO A 32 23.02 15.09 -6.03
N GLY A 33 22.47 16.13 -5.39
CA GLY A 33 22.23 16.18 -3.94
C GLY A 33 21.28 15.10 -3.40
N SER A 34 20.37 14.56 -4.24
CA SER A 34 19.42 13.52 -3.86
C SER A 34 20.12 12.20 -3.47
N VAL A 35 21.28 11.90 -4.09
CA VAL A 35 22.11 10.73 -3.76
C VAL A 35 22.66 10.84 -2.33
N PHE A 36 23.19 12.00 -1.96
CA PHE A 36 23.66 12.25 -0.59
C PHE A 36 22.51 12.18 0.41
N TYR A 37 21.34 12.72 0.05
CA TYR A 37 20.14 12.63 0.87
C TYR A 37 19.69 11.18 1.08
N ALA A 38 19.74 10.32 0.06
CA ALA A 38 19.39 8.91 0.18
C ALA A 38 20.31 8.17 1.18
N ILE A 39 21.62 8.39 1.12
CA ILE A 39 22.59 7.81 2.08
C ILE A 39 22.29 8.30 3.50
N PHE A 40 22.05 9.61 3.67
CA PHE A 40 21.68 10.19 4.96
C PHE A 40 20.41 9.56 5.53
N MET A 41 19.36 9.36 4.71
CA MET A 41 18.09 8.75 5.15
C MET A 41 18.26 7.32 5.65
N VAL A 42 19.17 6.54 5.04
CA VAL A 42 19.49 5.18 5.53
C VAL A 42 20.17 5.23 6.90
N ILE A 43 21.19 6.09 7.07
CA ILE A 43 21.90 6.25 8.36
C ILE A 43 20.95 6.74 9.45
N TRP A 44 20.13 7.74 9.12
CA TRP A 44 19.13 8.30 10.03
C TRP A 44 18.12 7.24 10.47
N GLY A 45 17.61 6.42 9.54
CA GLY A 45 16.66 5.35 9.84
C GLY A 45 17.22 4.32 10.82
N VAL A 46 18.46 3.86 10.63
CA VAL A 46 19.12 2.93 11.56
C VAL A 46 19.31 3.57 12.93
N THR A 47 19.83 4.80 12.96
CA THR A 47 20.08 5.53 14.21
C THR A 47 18.79 5.76 15.00
N TYR A 48 17.70 6.11 14.32
CA TYR A 48 16.39 6.29 14.92
C TYR A 48 15.86 5.00 15.56
N LEU A 49 15.95 3.86 14.87
CA LEU A 49 15.50 2.57 15.39
C LEU A 49 16.33 2.12 16.61
N GLU A 50 17.65 2.29 16.59
CA GLU A 50 18.51 1.98 17.74
C GLU A 50 18.20 2.88 18.95
N TYR A 51 18.00 4.17 18.70
CA TYR A 51 17.61 5.11 19.76
C TYR A 51 16.24 4.75 20.34
N TRP A 52 15.27 4.37 19.50
CA TRP A 52 13.94 3.96 19.95
C TRP A 52 13.98 2.68 20.79
N LYS A 53 14.75 1.66 20.39
CA LYS A 53 14.94 0.43 21.19
C LYS A 53 15.46 0.74 22.59
N ARG A 54 16.49 1.60 22.70
CA ARG A 54 17.03 2.03 24.01
C ARG A 54 16.01 2.80 24.83
N LYS A 55 15.24 3.69 24.20
CA LYS A 55 14.22 4.48 24.87
C LYS A 55 13.06 3.61 25.36
N ASN A 56 12.62 2.65 24.56
CA ASN A 56 11.58 1.69 24.91
C ASN A 56 11.97 0.88 26.16
N ALA A 57 13.17 0.31 26.19
CA ALA A 57 13.66 -0.44 27.35
C ALA A 57 13.72 0.42 28.64
N LYS A 58 14.19 1.68 28.52
CA LYS A 58 14.25 2.61 29.65
C LYS A 58 12.87 2.99 30.18
N LEU A 59 11.88 3.03 29.30
CA LEU A 59 10.50 3.34 29.64
C LEU A 59 9.77 2.13 30.25
N ALA A 60 9.96 0.95 29.68
CA ALA A 60 9.44 -0.32 30.20
C ALA A 60 9.94 -0.58 31.63
N HIS A 61 11.23 -0.36 31.90
CA HIS A 61 11.78 -0.44 33.26
C HIS A 61 11.21 0.65 34.18
N ARG A 62 11.03 1.89 33.69
CA ARG A 62 10.51 2.98 34.54
C ARG A 62 9.06 2.75 34.94
N TRP A 63 8.28 2.16 34.04
CA TRP A 63 6.87 1.85 34.27
C TRP A 63 6.65 0.47 34.89
N ASP A 64 7.71 -0.31 35.09
CA ASP A 64 7.65 -1.65 35.69
C ASP A 64 6.75 -2.63 34.93
N VAL A 65 6.86 -2.63 33.60
CA VAL A 65 6.01 -3.42 32.68
C VAL A 65 6.81 -4.38 31.79
N LEU A 66 7.99 -4.81 32.23
CA LEU A 66 8.86 -5.69 31.42
C LEU A 66 8.24 -7.07 31.15
N ASP A 67 7.58 -7.66 32.15
CA ASP A 67 7.06 -9.05 32.09
C ASP A 67 5.53 -9.15 32.11
N TYR A 68 4.83 -8.04 31.86
CA TYR A 68 3.36 -7.95 31.93
C TYR A 68 2.62 -8.98 31.08
N GLU A 69 3.08 -9.23 29.84
CA GLU A 69 2.45 -10.19 28.92
C GLU A 69 2.47 -11.64 29.44
N ILE A 70 3.52 -12.01 30.18
CA ILE A 70 3.71 -13.39 30.68
C ILE A 70 2.96 -13.58 31.99
N GLU A 71 2.99 -12.58 32.88
CA GLU A 71 2.52 -12.72 34.25
C GLU A 71 1.03 -12.40 34.42
N GLU A 72 0.51 -11.38 33.72
CA GLU A 72 -0.81 -10.83 34.03
C GLU A 72 -1.85 -10.93 32.90
N GLU A 73 -1.44 -11.27 31.66
CA GLU A 73 -2.38 -11.25 30.53
C GLU A 73 -3.39 -12.40 30.60
N ARG A 74 -4.66 -12.04 30.80
CA ARG A 74 -5.77 -13.00 30.86
C ARG A 74 -6.16 -13.48 29.46
N PRO A 75 -6.64 -14.73 29.32
CA PRO A 75 -7.18 -15.20 28.05
C PRO A 75 -8.40 -14.38 27.65
N ARG A 76 -8.52 -14.13 26.34
CA ARG A 76 -9.61 -13.32 25.79
C ARG A 76 -10.98 -13.94 26.12
N PRO A 77 -11.99 -13.16 26.54
CA PRO A 77 -13.32 -13.70 26.87
C PRO A 77 -13.96 -14.50 25.73
N GLN A 78 -13.79 -14.05 24.48
CA GLN A 78 -14.30 -14.74 23.30
C GLN A 78 -13.62 -16.11 23.09
N TYR A 79 -12.32 -16.21 23.38
CA TYR A 79 -11.58 -17.46 23.32
C TYR A 79 -12.11 -18.44 24.38
N SER A 80 -12.26 -17.98 25.62
CA SER A 80 -12.79 -18.79 26.72
C SER A 80 -14.24 -19.23 26.49
N ALA A 81 -15.08 -18.41 25.85
CA ALA A 81 -16.47 -18.74 25.55
C ALA A 81 -16.63 -19.76 24.41
N HIS A 82 -15.76 -19.71 23.40
CA HIS A 82 -15.83 -20.62 22.23
C HIS A 82 -15.04 -21.92 22.39
N CYS A 83 -14.15 -22.01 23.38
CA CYS A 83 -13.42 -23.24 23.66
C CYS A 83 -14.32 -24.27 24.36
N THR A 84 -14.44 -25.47 23.78
CA THR A 84 -15.15 -26.60 24.38
C THR A 84 -14.25 -27.53 25.17
N GLN A 85 -12.93 -27.43 25.01
CA GLN A 85 -11.94 -28.29 25.63
C GLN A 85 -11.16 -27.54 26.72
N TYR A 86 -10.84 -28.26 27.80
CA TYR A 86 -10.01 -27.77 28.90
C TYR A 86 -8.80 -28.69 29.06
N ALA A 87 -7.63 -28.11 29.30
CA ALA A 87 -6.42 -28.84 29.63
C ALA A 87 -5.83 -28.30 30.93
N LYS A 88 -5.20 -29.18 31.70
CA LYS A 88 -4.51 -28.79 32.94
C LYS A 88 -3.17 -28.18 32.59
N ASN A 89 -2.89 -26.98 33.09
CA ASN A 89 -1.59 -26.33 32.90
C ASN A 89 -0.52 -27.07 33.74
N PRO A 90 0.62 -27.49 33.15
CA PRO A 90 1.64 -28.27 33.85
C PRO A 90 2.37 -27.52 34.97
N ILE A 91 2.28 -26.19 35.03
CA ILE A 91 2.99 -25.35 36.01
C ILE A 91 2.04 -24.93 37.14
N THR A 92 0.85 -24.43 36.79
CA THR A 92 -0.11 -23.88 37.76
C THR A 92 -1.12 -24.90 38.26
N ASP A 93 -1.22 -26.07 37.60
CA ASP A 93 -2.16 -27.15 37.91
C ASP A 93 -3.65 -26.74 37.78
N VAL A 94 -3.93 -25.58 37.17
CA VAL A 94 -5.27 -25.05 36.93
C VAL A 94 -5.81 -25.54 35.58
N LEU A 95 -7.11 -25.81 35.53
CA LEU A 95 -7.83 -26.14 34.29
C LEU A 95 -8.04 -24.88 33.45
N GLU A 96 -7.44 -24.84 32.26
CA GLU A 96 -7.51 -23.71 31.33
C GLU A 96 -8.16 -24.12 30.00
N PRO A 97 -8.87 -23.21 29.32
CA PRO A 97 -9.42 -23.47 27.99
C PRO A 97 -8.30 -23.73 26.99
N TYR A 98 -8.36 -24.89 26.33
CA TYR A 98 -7.32 -25.38 25.43
C TYR A 98 -7.88 -25.60 24.03
N PHE A 99 -7.15 -25.15 23.02
CA PHE A 99 -7.51 -25.37 21.62
C PHE A 99 -6.40 -26.17 20.93
N PRO A 100 -6.73 -27.27 20.21
CA PRO A 100 -5.71 -28.13 19.62
C PRO A 100 -4.84 -27.38 18.60
N PRO A 101 -3.50 -27.41 18.73
CA PRO A 101 -2.60 -26.62 17.91
C PRO A 101 -2.66 -27.01 16.43
N ARG A 102 -2.91 -28.28 16.10
CA ARG A 102 -3.05 -28.74 14.71
C ARG A 102 -4.22 -28.08 13.98
N ALA A 103 -5.37 -27.96 14.65
CA ALA A 103 -6.53 -27.27 14.09
C ALA A 103 -6.27 -25.77 13.95
N ARG A 104 -5.52 -25.17 14.91
CA ARG A 104 -5.12 -23.76 14.85
C ARG A 104 -4.22 -23.48 13.65
N VAL A 105 -3.17 -24.27 13.50
CA VAL A 105 -2.22 -24.14 12.38
C VAL A 105 -2.95 -24.28 11.04
N ALA A 106 -3.88 -25.22 10.91
CA ALA A 106 -4.70 -25.34 9.70
C ALA A 106 -5.52 -24.07 9.39
N ARG A 107 -6.13 -23.45 10.42
CA ARG A 107 -6.86 -22.18 10.25
C ARG A 107 -5.94 -21.01 9.92
N ILE A 108 -4.76 -20.91 10.55
CA ILE A 108 -3.76 -19.88 10.24
C ILE A 108 -3.28 -20.01 8.80
N ILE A 109 -3.00 -21.23 8.33
CA ILE A 109 -2.60 -21.47 6.94
C ILE A 109 -3.73 -21.06 5.98
N ALA A 110 -4.98 -21.42 6.28
CA ALA A 110 -6.12 -20.98 5.48
C ALA A 110 -6.27 -19.45 5.48
N GLY A 111 -6.04 -18.79 6.62
CA GLY A 111 -6.00 -17.33 6.73
C GLY A 111 -4.90 -16.71 5.86
N LEU A 112 -3.68 -17.26 5.91
CA LEU A 112 -2.57 -16.81 5.06
C LEU A 112 -2.87 -16.98 3.56
N ILE A 113 -3.48 -18.10 3.15
CA ILE A 113 -3.91 -18.30 1.76
C ILE A 113 -4.95 -17.25 1.35
N CYS A 114 -5.92 -16.94 2.22
CA CYS A 114 -6.89 -15.89 1.96
C CYS A 114 -6.22 -14.51 1.77
N VAL A 115 -5.23 -14.17 2.62
CA VAL A 115 -4.46 -12.92 2.47
C VAL A 115 -3.72 -12.89 1.13
N MET A 116 -3.10 -14.00 0.71
CA MET A 116 -2.42 -14.08 -0.58
C MET A 116 -3.36 -13.88 -1.76
N VAL A 117 -4.56 -14.48 -1.72
CA VAL A 117 -5.60 -14.25 -2.76
C VAL A 117 -6.00 -12.78 -2.81
N MET A 118 -6.17 -12.12 -1.67
CA MET A 118 -6.50 -10.69 -1.61
C MET A 118 -5.36 -9.81 -2.15
N VAL A 119 -4.10 -10.17 -1.89
CA VAL A 119 -2.93 -9.51 -2.49
C VAL A 119 -2.95 -9.61 -4.01
N MET A 120 -3.26 -10.79 -4.57
CA MET A 120 -3.40 -10.95 -6.02
C MET A 120 -4.53 -10.08 -6.60
N LEU A 121 -5.64 -9.95 -5.87
CA LEU A 121 -6.76 -9.10 -6.26
C LEU A 121 -6.38 -7.60 -6.28
N VAL A 122 -5.51 -7.14 -5.38
CA VAL A 122 -4.94 -5.78 -5.44
C VAL A 122 -4.11 -5.59 -6.71
N LEU A 123 -3.30 -6.57 -7.10
CA LEU A 123 -2.53 -6.51 -8.35
C LEU A 123 -3.44 -6.39 -9.59
N VAL A 124 -4.57 -7.10 -9.60
CA VAL A 124 -5.58 -6.98 -10.67
C VAL A 124 -6.17 -5.56 -10.70
N PHE A 125 -6.50 -4.97 -9.55
CA PHE A 125 -6.99 -3.59 -9.50
C PHE A 125 -5.96 -2.58 -10.01
N ILE A 126 -4.68 -2.79 -9.75
CA ILE A 126 -3.62 -1.92 -10.28
C ILE A 126 -3.58 -1.98 -11.80
N VAL A 127 -3.67 -3.19 -12.39
CA VAL A 127 -3.78 -3.34 -13.85
C VAL A 127 -5.02 -2.60 -14.38
N ALA A 128 -6.15 -2.69 -13.67
CA ALA A 128 -7.36 -1.95 -14.04
C ALA A 128 -7.17 -0.42 -14.00
N VAL A 129 -6.47 0.12 -13.00
CA VAL A 129 -6.14 1.56 -12.91
C VAL A 129 -5.22 1.99 -14.05
N ILE A 130 -4.26 1.14 -14.45
CA ILE A 130 -3.39 1.41 -15.60
C ILE A 130 -4.20 1.47 -16.89
N ILE A 131 -5.11 0.50 -17.11
CA ILE A 131 -6.02 0.51 -18.27
C ILE A 131 -6.90 1.76 -18.26
N TYR A 132 -7.46 2.14 -17.11
CA TYR A 132 -8.26 3.36 -16.96
C TYR A 132 -7.46 4.61 -17.39
N ARG A 133 -6.19 4.71 -16.96
CA ARG A 133 -5.30 5.81 -17.35
C ARG A 133 -5.05 5.84 -18.85
N PHE A 134 -4.92 4.70 -19.50
CA PHE A 134 -4.81 4.64 -20.96
C PHE A 134 -6.09 5.12 -21.64
N LEU A 135 -7.25 4.64 -21.18
CA LEU A 135 -8.54 4.97 -21.77
C LEU A 135 -8.89 6.45 -21.66
N ILE A 136 -8.58 7.10 -20.52
CA ILE A 136 -8.91 8.52 -20.33
C ILE A 136 -8.06 9.46 -21.21
N LYS A 137 -6.87 9.02 -21.64
CA LYS A 137 -6.02 9.80 -22.55
C LYS A 137 -6.67 9.98 -23.92
N ILE A 138 -7.38 8.97 -24.43
CA ILE A 138 -7.99 8.97 -25.77
C ILE A 138 -8.94 10.18 -25.98
N PRO A 139 -10.01 10.37 -25.18
CA PRO A 139 -10.92 11.51 -25.36
C PRO A 139 -10.26 12.85 -25.01
N LEU A 140 -9.27 12.85 -24.10
CA LEU A 140 -8.61 14.07 -23.67
C LEU A 140 -7.71 14.66 -24.76
N PHE A 141 -7.07 13.81 -25.58
CA PHE A 141 -6.30 14.24 -26.75
C PHE A 141 -7.18 14.66 -27.94
N GLN A 142 -8.43 14.20 -28.02
CA GLN A 142 -9.37 14.63 -29.06
C GLN A 142 -9.85 16.08 -28.84
N ASN A 143 -9.92 16.54 -27.59
CA ASN A 143 -10.33 17.91 -27.25
C ASN A 143 -9.19 18.92 -27.45
N LYS A 144 -9.35 19.84 -28.42
CA LYS A 144 -8.33 20.84 -28.78
C LYS A 144 -7.91 21.75 -27.61
N LEU A 145 -8.84 22.11 -26.72
CA LEU A 145 -8.59 22.98 -25.56
C LEU A 145 -7.78 22.28 -24.45
N LEU A 146 -8.05 20.99 -24.22
CA LEU A 146 -7.45 20.24 -23.11
C LEU A 146 -6.14 19.55 -23.49
N ARG A 147 -5.80 19.52 -24.78
CA ARG A 147 -4.63 18.84 -25.33
C ARG A 147 -3.30 19.28 -24.68
N SER A 148 -3.12 20.56 -24.39
CA SER A 148 -1.87 21.10 -23.80
C SER A 148 -1.61 20.60 -22.39
N ASN A 149 -2.67 20.33 -21.62
CA ASN A 149 -2.59 19.93 -20.21
C ASN A 149 -3.10 18.49 -19.99
N ALA A 150 -3.37 17.77 -21.08
CA ALA A 150 -4.01 16.46 -21.06
C ALA A 150 -3.23 15.47 -20.18
N GLU A 151 -1.90 15.51 -20.24
CA GLU A 151 -1.05 14.62 -19.48
C GLU A 151 -1.12 14.86 -17.96
N ILE A 152 -1.13 16.12 -17.54
CA ILE A 152 -1.27 16.50 -16.13
C ILE A 152 -2.66 16.10 -15.60
N TYR A 153 -3.71 16.34 -16.38
CA TYR A 153 -5.06 15.95 -15.98
C TYR A 153 -5.23 14.43 -15.93
N ALA A 154 -4.66 13.68 -16.88
CA ALA A 154 -4.73 12.22 -16.89
C ALA A 154 -3.92 11.56 -15.76
N THR A 155 -2.75 12.11 -15.43
CA THR A 155 -1.94 11.64 -14.29
C THR A 155 -2.63 11.94 -12.95
N LEU A 156 -3.16 13.15 -12.80
CA LEU A 156 -3.86 13.58 -11.60
C LEU A 156 -5.16 12.77 -11.39
N SER A 157 -5.96 12.59 -12.44
CA SER A 157 -7.21 11.80 -12.34
C SER A 157 -6.92 10.34 -11.99
N ALA A 158 -5.91 9.72 -12.62
CA ALA A 158 -5.49 8.36 -12.29
C ALA A 158 -5.00 8.25 -10.84
N ALA A 159 -4.24 9.24 -10.34
CA ALA A 159 -3.79 9.26 -8.95
C ALA A 159 -4.95 9.39 -7.95
N ILE A 160 -5.96 10.22 -8.25
CA ILE A 160 -7.17 10.37 -7.43
C ILE A 160 -7.99 9.08 -7.41
N VAL A 161 -8.22 8.45 -8.57
CA VAL A 161 -8.94 7.17 -8.64
C VAL A 161 -8.19 6.09 -7.87
N ASN A 162 -6.86 6.03 -8.00
CA ASN A 162 -6.04 5.11 -7.23
C ASN A 162 -6.16 5.36 -5.71
N LEU A 163 -6.15 6.62 -5.27
CA LEU A 163 -6.35 6.97 -3.86
C LEU A 163 -7.72 6.50 -3.34
N ILE A 164 -8.80 6.73 -4.10
CA ILE A 164 -10.16 6.29 -3.72
C ILE A 164 -10.22 4.76 -3.59
N LEU A 165 -9.62 4.04 -4.54
CA LEU A 165 -9.55 2.58 -4.50
C LEU A 165 -8.77 2.09 -3.28
N ILE A 166 -7.60 2.68 -3.01
CA ILE A 166 -6.77 2.37 -1.84
C ILE A 166 -7.58 2.54 -0.54
N MET A 167 -8.34 3.63 -0.42
CA MET A 167 -9.17 3.90 0.76
C MET A 167 -10.32 2.91 0.92
N CYS A 168 -11.03 2.59 -0.17
CA CYS A 168 -12.15 1.65 -0.15
C CYS A 168 -11.66 0.24 0.21
N LEU A 169 -10.62 -0.24 -0.48
CA LEU A 169 -10.00 -1.53 -0.23
C LEU A 169 -9.43 -1.63 1.19
N GLY A 170 -8.86 -0.55 1.73
CA GLY A 170 -8.40 -0.47 3.10
C GLY A 170 -9.47 -0.81 4.13
N LYS A 171 -10.66 -0.19 4.03
CA LYS A 171 -11.78 -0.43 4.95
C LYS A 171 -12.34 -1.86 4.85
N VAL A 172 -12.49 -2.35 3.62
CA VAL A 172 -12.98 -3.72 3.38
C VAL A 172 -12.00 -4.73 3.97
N TYR A 173 -10.70 -4.51 3.77
CA TYR A 173 -9.68 -5.42 4.25
C TYR A 173 -9.54 -5.41 5.77
N GLU A 174 -9.57 -4.25 6.42
CA GLU A 174 -9.52 -4.17 7.89
C GLU A 174 -10.67 -4.98 8.52
N THR A 175 -11.89 -4.82 7.98
CA THR A 175 -13.06 -5.60 8.41
C THR A 175 -12.87 -7.10 8.17
N LEU A 176 -12.31 -7.48 7.02
CA LEU A 176 -12.06 -8.89 6.68
C LEU A 176 -10.96 -9.50 7.56
N ALA A 177 -9.86 -8.79 7.75
CA ALA A 177 -8.71 -9.21 8.56
C ALA A 177 -9.14 -9.39 10.02
N TYR A 178 -10.01 -8.53 10.54
CA TYR A 178 -10.59 -8.70 11.86
C TYR A 178 -11.41 -10.00 11.95
N LYS A 179 -12.35 -10.23 11.03
CA LYS A 179 -13.17 -11.46 10.99
C LYS A 179 -12.32 -12.73 10.84
N MET A 180 -11.30 -12.67 10.00
CA MET A 180 -10.39 -13.80 9.77
C MET A 180 -9.54 -14.10 11.01
N THR A 181 -9.02 -13.06 11.67
CA THR A 181 -8.23 -13.23 12.89
C THR A 181 -9.10 -13.69 14.07
N GLN A 182 -10.39 -13.32 14.10
CA GLN A 182 -11.36 -13.90 15.05
C GLN A 182 -11.55 -15.40 14.82
N TRP A 183 -11.62 -15.83 13.57
CA TRP A 183 -11.78 -17.25 13.22
C TRP A 183 -10.56 -18.12 13.58
N GLU A 184 -9.36 -17.55 13.59
CA GLU A 184 -8.12 -18.22 13.99
C GLU A 184 -8.02 -18.53 15.49
N MET A 185 -8.83 -17.85 16.33
CA MET A 185 -8.96 -18.08 17.77
C MET A 185 -7.62 -18.05 18.53
N HIS A 186 -7.04 -16.85 18.64
CA HIS A 186 -5.89 -16.54 19.49
C HIS A 186 -6.26 -16.54 20.97
N ARG A 187 -5.32 -16.96 21.83
CA ARG A 187 -5.56 -17.12 23.28
C ARG A 187 -5.57 -15.76 23.99
N THR A 188 -4.54 -14.95 23.75
CA THR A 188 -4.34 -13.65 24.39
C THR A 188 -4.72 -12.50 23.46
N GLN A 189 -4.92 -11.32 24.02
CA GLN A 189 -5.26 -10.13 23.25
C GLN A 189 -4.03 -9.64 22.48
N SER A 190 -2.83 -9.68 23.08
CA SER A 190 -1.57 -9.35 22.42
C SER A 190 -1.31 -10.23 21.19
N GLU A 191 -1.51 -11.55 21.29
CA GLU A 191 -1.37 -12.45 20.14
C GLU A 191 -2.37 -12.11 19.03
N PHE A 192 -3.63 -11.85 19.40
CA PHE A 192 -4.67 -11.48 18.45
C PHE A 192 -4.32 -10.17 17.72
N ASP A 193 -3.93 -9.14 18.46
CA ASP A 193 -3.61 -7.83 17.91
C ASP A 193 -2.34 -7.87 17.06
N ASN A 194 -1.30 -8.59 17.50
CA ASN A 194 -0.07 -8.78 16.72
C ASN A 194 -0.34 -9.44 15.36
N GLN A 195 -1.19 -10.48 15.33
CA GLN A 195 -1.55 -11.17 14.09
C GLN A 195 -2.46 -10.32 13.21
N LEU A 196 -3.38 -9.56 13.80
CA LEU A 196 -4.22 -8.60 13.07
C LEU A 196 -3.36 -7.51 12.43
N ILE A 197 -2.46 -6.90 13.20
CA ILE A 197 -1.53 -5.85 12.75
C ILE A 197 -0.66 -6.39 11.62
N PHE A 198 -0.10 -7.59 11.75
CA PHE A 198 0.75 -8.18 10.71
C PHE A 198 0.00 -8.33 9.37
N LYS A 199 -1.24 -8.83 9.38
CA LYS A 199 -2.04 -9.02 8.17
C LYS A 199 -2.44 -7.69 7.55
N VAL A 200 -2.95 -6.76 8.37
CA VAL A 200 -3.32 -5.41 7.93
C VAL A 200 -2.12 -4.68 7.36
N PHE A 201 -0.95 -4.79 8.00
CA PHE A 201 0.30 -4.21 7.51
C PHE A 201 0.72 -4.79 6.16
N LEU A 202 0.75 -6.12 6.01
CA LEU A 202 1.15 -6.78 4.76
C LEU A 202 0.26 -6.32 3.59
N PHE A 203 -1.05 -6.28 3.79
CA PHE A 203 -1.99 -5.82 2.79
C PHE A 203 -1.83 -4.34 2.48
N GLN A 204 -1.77 -3.48 3.51
CA GLN A 204 -1.59 -2.05 3.32
C GLN A 204 -0.27 -1.78 2.58
N PHE A 205 0.81 -2.49 2.91
CA PHE A 205 2.08 -2.38 2.21
C PHE A 205 1.92 -2.64 0.70
N VAL A 206 1.30 -3.77 0.33
CA VAL A 206 1.03 -4.08 -1.09
C VAL A 206 0.12 -3.01 -1.71
N ASN A 207 -0.99 -2.66 -1.07
CA ASN A 207 -1.99 -1.74 -1.62
C ASN A 207 -1.43 -0.32 -1.85
N PHE A 208 -0.62 0.20 -0.92
CA PHE A 208 -0.03 1.54 -1.04
C PHE A 208 1.16 1.57 -1.99
N TYR A 209 2.08 0.60 -1.88
CA TYR A 209 3.35 0.68 -2.59
C TYR A 209 3.35 0.02 -3.96
N SER A 210 2.46 -0.93 -4.26
CA SER A 210 2.52 -1.68 -5.53
C SER A 210 2.34 -0.80 -6.77
N SER A 211 1.47 0.22 -6.71
CA SER A 211 1.31 1.19 -7.82
C SER A 211 2.59 1.99 -8.05
N ILE A 212 3.25 2.42 -6.98
CA ILE A 212 4.51 3.17 -7.02
C ILE A 212 5.65 2.26 -7.54
N PHE A 213 5.74 1.02 -7.05
CA PHE A 213 6.69 0.01 -7.53
C PHE A 213 6.52 -0.24 -9.03
N TYR A 214 5.28 -0.36 -9.52
CA TYR A 214 5.01 -0.52 -10.95
C TYR A 214 5.54 0.66 -11.77
N VAL A 215 5.20 1.89 -11.37
CA VAL A 215 5.62 3.10 -12.10
C VAL A 215 7.14 3.29 -12.05
N ALA A 216 7.81 2.90 -10.97
CA ALA A 216 9.25 3.06 -10.81
C ALA A 216 10.07 2.02 -11.60
N PHE A 217 9.67 0.76 -11.58
CA PHE A 217 10.51 -0.33 -12.10
C PHE A 217 10.02 -0.91 -13.43
N PHE A 218 8.71 -0.95 -13.66
CA PHE A 218 8.14 -1.66 -14.81
C PHE A 218 7.67 -0.73 -15.93
N LYS A 219 7.25 0.48 -15.59
CA LYS A 219 6.77 1.45 -16.58
C LYS A 219 7.91 1.91 -17.51
N GLY A 220 7.65 1.92 -18.81
CA GLY A 220 8.59 2.40 -19.84
C GLY A 220 9.71 1.42 -20.23
N GLN A 221 9.98 0.37 -19.44
CA GLN A 221 11.04 -0.60 -19.73
C GLN A 221 10.65 -1.59 -20.84
N MET A 222 9.36 -1.97 -20.93
CA MET A 222 8.86 -2.98 -21.89
C MET A 222 7.94 -2.38 -22.96
N VAL A 223 8.37 -1.33 -23.67
CA VAL A 223 7.56 -0.68 -24.72
C VAL A 223 7.97 -1.10 -26.13
N GLY A 224 9.25 -1.45 -26.33
CA GLY A 224 9.84 -1.69 -27.64
C GLY A 224 10.28 -0.39 -28.33
N TYR A 225 10.39 -0.42 -29.65
CA TYR A 225 10.81 0.72 -30.48
C TYR A 225 9.79 1.02 -31.59
N PRO A 226 9.80 2.23 -32.17
CA PRO A 226 8.85 2.59 -33.22
C PRO A 226 8.85 1.59 -34.38
N GLY A 227 7.71 0.96 -34.63
CA GLY A 227 7.52 -0.08 -35.64
C GLY A 227 7.41 -1.50 -35.08
N HIS A 228 7.94 -1.76 -33.88
CA HIS A 228 7.76 -3.03 -33.18
C HIS A 228 7.47 -2.78 -31.69
N TYR A 229 6.19 -2.52 -31.40
CA TYR A 229 5.71 -2.33 -30.04
C TYR A 229 5.26 -3.66 -29.44
N THR A 230 5.61 -3.89 -28.18
CA THR A 230 5.06 -5.01 -27.41
C THR A 230 3.68 -4.62 -26.90
N SER A 231 2.67 -5.37 -27.34
CA SER A 231 1.29 -5.21 -26.90
C SER A 231 0.98 -6.18 -25.76
N PHE A 232 0.44 -5.68 -24.65
CA PHE A 232 -0.08 -6.49 -23.56
C PHE A 232 -1.62 -6.42 -23.61
N PHE A 233 -2.29 -7.57 -23.69
CA PHE A 233 -3.75 -7.65 -23.92
C PHE A 233 -4.26 -6.86 -25.16
N GLY A 234 -3.47 -6.82 -26.25
CA GLY A 234 -3.80 -6.08 -27.47
C GLY A 234 -3.71 -4.55 -27.34
N LEU A 235 -3.32 -4.03 -26.18
CA LEU A 235 -3.07 -2.62 -25.92
C LEU A 235 -1.56 -2.36 -25.92
N ARG A 236 -1.15 -1.19 -26.43
CA ARG A 236 0.26 -0.77 -26.41
C ARG A 236 0.67 -0.42 -24.98
N ASN A 237 1.81 -0.96 -24.53
CA ASN A 237 2.34 -0.67 -23.20
C ASN A 237 2.62 0.83 -22.99
N GLU A 238 2.37 1.31 -21.76
CA GLU A 238 2.58 2.71 -21.41
C GLU A 238 4.07 3.08 -21.49
N ALA A 239 4.38 4.09 -22.32
CA ALA A 239 5.67 4.74 -22.30
C ALA A 239 5.77 5.76 -21.15
N CYS A 240 6.98 5.90 -20.60
CA CYS A 240 7.33 7.11 -19.88
C CYS A 240 7.40 8.27 -20.86
N ASP A 241 7.13 9.48 -20.37
CA ASP A 241 7.41 10.67 -21.13
C ASP A 241 8.94 10.88 -21.25
N ASN A 242 9.36 11.70 -22.22
CA ASN A 242 10.77 11.99 -22.48
C ASN A 242 11.47 12.67 -21.29
N GLY A 243 10.74 13.26 -20.35
CA GLY A 243 11.28 13.78 -19.09
C GLY A 243 11.42 12.77 -17.94
N GLY A 244 11.13 11.49 -18.22
CA GLY A 244 11.16 10.40 -17.24
C GLY A 244 9.84 10.22 -16.48
N CYS A 245 9.73 9.12 -15.74
CA CYS A 245 8.55 8.83 -14.91
C CYS A 245 8.68 9.36 -13.46
N LEU A 246 9.78 10.03 -13.12
CA LEU A 246 10.10 10.40 -11.74
C LEU A 246 9.15 11.45 -11.17
N ILE A 247 8.74 12.44 -11.96
CA ILE A 247 7.73 13.40 -11.51
C ILE A 247 6.36 12.74 -11.36
N GLU A 248 6.00 11.78 -12.21
CA GLU A 248 4.75 11.04 -12.01
C GLU A 248 4.75 10.31 -10.66
N LEU A 249 5.87 9.68 -10.31
CA LEU A 249 6.07 9.04 -9.00
C LEU A 249 5.95 10.05 -7.87
N ALA A 250 6.63 11.19 -7.99
CA ALA A 250 6.58 12.25 -6.98
C ALA A 250 5.15 12.78 -6.77
N GLN A 251 4.40 12.98 -7.86
CA GLN A 251 3.00 13.40 -7.81
C GLN A 251 2.11 12.33 -7.17
N GLN A 252 2.28 11.06 -7.53
CA GLN A 252 1.54 9.95 -6.91
C GLN A 252 1.83 9.85 -5.41
N LEU A 253 3.10 9.92 -5.01
CA LEU A 253 3.52 9.92 -3.60
C LEU A 253 2.91 11.10 -2.84
N LEU A 254 2.97 12.30 -3.41
CA LEU A 254 2.37 13.50 -2.81
C LEU A 254 0.86 13.32 -2.62
N VAL A 255 0.13 12.89 -3.65
CA VAL A 255 -1.32 12.67 -3.58
C VAL A 255 -1.67 11.61 -2.54
N ILE A 256 -0.90 10.51 -2.48
CA ILE A 256 -1.16 9.43 -1.52
C ILE A 256 -0.84 9.88 -0.09
N MET A 257 0.33 10.46 0.17
CA MET A 257 0.74 10.85 1.52
C MET A 257 -0.10 12.01 2.06
N VAL A 258 -0.26 13.08 1.28
CA VAL A 258 -1.02 14.25 1.70
C VAL A 258 -2.52 13.95 1.68
N GLY A 259 -3.02 13.31 0.62
CA GLY A 259 -4.43 12.97 0.50
C GLY A 259 -4.89 12.02 1.61
N LYS A 260 -4.12 10.96 1.90
CA LYS A 260 -4.46 10.06 3.03
C LYS A 260 -4.44 10.81 4.36
N GLN A 261 -3.42 11.64 4.62
CA GLN A 261 -3.32 12.37 5.89
C GLN A 261 -4.50 13.33 6.08
N ILE A 262 -4.85 14.10 5.06
CA ILE A 262 -5.99 15.03 5.10
C ILE A 262 -7.28 14.25 5.36
N ILE A 263 -7.54 13.19 4.58
CA ILE A 263 -8.80 12.45 4.70
C ILE A 263 -8.89 11.73 6.05
N SER A 264 -7.78 11.16 6.54
CA SER A 264 -7.73 10.52 7.86
C SER A 264 -8.01 11.52 8.97
N ASN A 265 -7.33 12.68 8.95
CA ASN A 265 -7.56 13.74 9.93
C ASN A 265 -9.00 14.26 9.89
N CYS A 266 -9.57 14.44 8.69
CA CYS A 266 -10.97 14.85 8.54
C CYS A 266 -11.93 13.78 9.08
N GLN A 267 -11.66 12.50 8.82
CA GLN A 267 -12.47 11.40 9.35
C GLN A 267 -12.42 11.34 10.88
N GLU A 268 -11.24 11.50 11.49
CA GLU A 268 -11.10 11.52 12.96
C GLU A 268 -11.82 12.71 13.61
N ILE A 269 -11.82 13.88 12.97
CA ILE A 269 -12.50 15.07 13.49
C ILE A 269 -14.02 14.99 13.30
N LEU A 270 -14.49 14.54 12.12
CA LEU A 270 -15.92 14.54 11.77
C LEU A 270 -16.69 13.33 12.29
N LEU A 271 -16.02 12.19 12.44
CA LEU A 271 -16.58 10.96 12.98
C LEU A 271 -15.76 10.62 14.23
N PRO A 272 -16.10 11.20 15.40
CA PRO A 272 -15.61 10.63 16.64
C PRO A 272 -16.01 9.15 16.64
N LYS A 273 -15.04 8.26 16.92
CA LYS A 273 -15.35 6.85 17.19
C LYS A 273 -16.40 6.86 18.30
N ASN A 274 -17.65 6.57 17.95
CA ASN A 274 -18.64 6.20 18.94
C ASN A 274 -18.17 4.83 19.46
N ASP A 275 -17.37 4.86 20.52
CA ASP A 275 -17.04 3.68 21.30
C ASP A 275 -18.36 3.18 21.90
N LEU A 276 -18.88 2.10 21.32
CA LEU A 276 -19.98 1.29 21.81
C LEU A 276 -19.63 -0.17 21.57
#